data_AF-A0A9Q9BRG5-F1
#
_entry.id   AF-A0A9Q9BRG5-F1
#
_cell.length_a   1.000
_cell.length_b   1.000
_cell.length_c   1.000
_cell.angle_alpha   90.00
_cell.angle_beta   90.00
_cell.angle_gamma   90.00
#
_symmetry.space_group_name_H-M   'P 1'
#
loop_
_entity.id
_entity.type
_entity.pdbx_description
1 polymer ?
#
loop_
_entity_poly.entity_id
_entity_poly.type
_entity_poly.pdbx_seq_one_letter_code
_entity_poly.pdbx_strand_id
1 'polypeptide(L)'
;MKKSFKWILSSISLSALSFPLIATSCPKKTDEQDALNTFANNYASNVVLVNKDIDQNKAMDKGAYNMPGLETGYEIIDWNVEKVGEEKVKVTFKIKNKSGKTSKPITKEFSVKKSSTNPGGEGGQQGGGQEQPGGSQGGGEQPGGGQVTPEEKKIEIIDEGEQTVSLQGNWKLDTFTFDLKNGKVENIKENWQDEIDSKRKTVFYSYKEKKIHGKTNKGQKPWDGEVLMTISNFPFDICAHDKPLQEKPKNGNYNTSTFLKVETKDNHYLIKFRLYDFKNHKISKNIYAIRIAK
;
A
#
# COMPACT_ATOMS: atom_id res chain seq x y z
N MET A 1 -61.04 -64.68 -4.98
CA MET A 1 -60.66 -65.35 -6.24
C MET A 1 -60.19 -64.32 -7.24
N LYS A 2 -59.02 -64.58 -7.88
CA LYS A 2 -58.54 -64.11 -9.20
C LYS A 2 -58.27 -62.59 -9.34
N LYS A 3 -56.99 -62.17 -9.43
CA LYS A 3 -56.16 -61.99 -10.66
C LYS A 3 -56.82 -60.97 -11.63
N SER A 4 -56.17 -59.93 -12.18
CA SER A 4 -54.78 -59.84 -12.65
C SER A 4 -54.45 -58.42 -13.17
N PHE A 5 -53.16 -58.12 -13.14
CA PHE A 5 -52.38 -57.18 -13.96
C PHE A 5 -52.93 -56.81 -15.35
N LYS A 6 -52.79 -55.53 -15.72
CA LYS A 6 -52.41 -55.12 -17.08
C LYS A 6 -51.53 -53.86 -17.07
N TRP A 7 -50.27 -54.07 -17.42
CA TRP A 7 -49.27 -53.09 -17.80
C TRP A 7 -49.68 -52.41 -19.12
N ILE A 8 -49.59 -51.08 -19.19
CA ILE A 8 -49.34 -50.36 -20.44
C ILE A 8 -48.27 -49.31 -20.14
N LEU A 9 -47.07 -49.59 -20.63
CA LEU A 9 -45.96 -48.65 -20.78
C LEU A 9 -46.37 -47.57 -21.79
N SER A 10 -46.52 -46.33 -21.34
CA SER A 10 -46.38 -45.18 -22.23
C SER A 10 -44.94 -44.68 -22.13
N SER A 11 -44.23 -44.91 -23.23
CA SER A 11 -42.92 -44.39 -23.57
C SER A 11 -42.86 -42.87 -23.45
N ILE A 12 -42.23 -42.37 -22.39
CA ILE A 12 -41.72 -40.99 -22.36
C ILE A 12 -40.36 -41.04 -23.07
N SER A 13 -40.32 -40.35 -24.21
CA SER A 13 -39.10 -40.05 -24.96
C SER A 13 -38.02 -39.52 -24.02
N LEU A 14 -36.96 -40.29 -23.78
CA LEU A 14 -35.67 -39.79 -23.30
C LEU A 14 -35.03 -39.01 -24.45
N SER A 15 -35.53 -37.81 -24.72
CA SER A 15 -34.78 -36.78 -25.43
C SER A 15 -33.60 -36.39 -24.54
N ALA A 16 -32.42 -36.81 -24.98
CA ALA A 16 -31.12 -36.51 -24.43
C ALA A 16 -30.98 -35.03 -24.06
N LEU A 17 -30.99 -34.75 -22.76
CA LEU A 17 -30.24 -33.62 -22.21
C LEU A 17 -28.79 -34.07 -22.13
N SER A 18 -28.08 -33.95 -23.25
CA SER A 18 -26.63 -33.84 -23.23
C SER A 18 -26.28 -32.55 -22.50
N PHE A 19 -26.17 -32.64 -21.17
CA PHE A 19 -25.40 -31.65 -20.44
C PHE A 19 -23.99 -31.70 -21.05
N PRO A 20 -23.42 -30.57 -21.49
CA PRO A 20 -21.98 -30.55 -21.64
C PRO A 20 -21.43 -30.94 -20.27
N LEU A 21 -20.74 -32.08 -20.20
CA LEU A 21 -19.73 -32.31 -19.20
C LEU A 21 -18.78 -31.11 -19.34
N ILE A 22 -19.06 -30.06 -18.58
CA ILE A 22 -18.03 -29.13 -18.19
C ILE A 22 -17.08 -30.04 -17.45
N ALA A 23 -16.00 -30.43 -18.14
CA ALA A 23 -14.84 -30.95 -17.50
C ALA A 23 -14.57 -29.96 -16.37
N THR A 24 -14.84 -30.39 -15.14
CA THR A 24 -14.26 -29.77 -13.97
C THR A 24 -12.78 -29.91 -14.25
N SER A 25 -12.19 -28.85 -14.79
CA SER A 25 -10.75 -28.71 -14.80
C SER A 25 -10.42 -28.88 -13.32
N CYS A 26 -9.77 -30.00 -12.99
CA CYS A 26 -9.12 -30.14 -11.70
C CYS A 26 -8.42 -28.80 -11.50
N PRO A 27 -8.66 -28.07 -10.39
CA PRO A 27 -7.92 -26.85 -10.15
C PRO A 27 -6.47 -27.26 -10.29
N LYS A 28 -5.81 -26.74 -11.33
CA LYS A 28 -4.40 -27.00 -11.57
C LYS A 28 -3.78 -26.67 -10.21
N LYS A 29 -3.21 -27.66 -9.53
CA LYS A 29 -2.41 -27.41 -8.33
C LYS A 29 -1.39 -26.39 -8.81
N THR A 30 -1.61 -25.11 -8.52
CA THR A 30 -0.62 -24.09 -8.77
C THR A 30 0.59 -24.59 -8.01
N ASP A 31 1.67 -24.90 -8.73
CA ASP A 31 2.88 -25.38 -8.09
C ASP A 31 3.22 -24.34 -7.03
N GLU A 32 3.31 -24.79 -5.78
CA GLU A 32 3.62 -23.94 -4.64
C GLU A 32 4.91 -23.15 -4.89
N GLN A 33 5.84 -23.73 -5.68
CA GLN A 33 7.06 -23.06 -6.11
C GLN A 33 6.78 -21.91 -7.10
N ASP A 34 5.85 -22.08 -8.04
CA ASP A 34 5.47 -21.04 -9.00
C ASP A 34 4.67 -19.92 -8.33
N ALA A 35 3.81 -20.25 -7.37
CA ALA A 35 3.13 -19.28 -6.53
C ALA A 35 4.15 -18.45 -5.71
N LEU A 36 5.14 -19.11 -5.11
CA LEU A 36 6.21 -18.45 -4.36
C LEU A 36 7.06 -17.54 -5.25
N ASN A 37 7.45 -17.99 -6.44
CA ASN A 37 8.21 -17.17 -7.39
C ASN A 37 7.41 -15.95 -7.87
N THR A 38 6.10 -16.12 -8.11
CA THR A 38 5.20 -15.03 -8.51
C THR A 38 5.06 -14.00 -7.40
N PHE A 39 4.82 -14.46 -6.16
CA PHE A 39 4.77 -13.60 -4.98
C PHE A 39 6.06 -12.80 -4.83
N ALA A 40 7.22 -13.47 -4.93
CA ALA A 40 8.50 -12.82 -4.71
C ALA A 40 8.85 -11.78 -5.79
N ASN A 41 8.45 -12.01 -7.04
CA ASN A 41 8.56 -11.02 -8.12
C ASN A 41 7.66 -9.79 -7.89
N ASN A 42 6.43 -10.02 -7.41
CA ASN A 42 5.50 -8.94 -7.08
C ASN A 42 6.03 -8.12 -5.90
N TYR A 43 6.55 -8.78 -4.87
CA TYR A 43 7.18 -8.15 -3.72
C TYR A 43 8.38 -7.27 -4.12
N ALA A 44 9.26 -7.77 -5.01
CA ALA A 44 10.41 -7.02 -5.51
C ALA A 44 10.05 -5.71 -6.23
N SER A 45 8.84 -5.63 -6.78
CA SER A 45 8.34 -4.41 -7.40
C SER A 45 7.96 -3.33 -6.37
N ASN A 46 7.79 -3.71 -5.10
CA ASN A 46 7.44 -2.81 -4.00
C ASN A 46 8.65 -2.42 -3.13
N VAL A 47 9.81 -3.07 -3.32
CA VAL A 47 11.06 -2.69 -2.63
C VAL A 47 11.51 -1.32 -3.14
N VAL A 48 11.85 -0.42 -2.22
CA VAL A 48 12.30 0.95 -2.55
C VAL A 48 13.47 1.37 -1.67
N LEU A 49 14.27 2.34 -2.13
CA LEU A 49 15.28 2.99 -1.30
C LEU A 49 14.62 3.84 -0.20
N VAL A 50 15.12 3.73 1.04
CA VAL A 50 14.64 4.54 2.18
C VAL A 50 14.90 6.02 1.93
N ASN A 51 16.03 6.33 1.29
CA ASN A 51 16.38 7.67 0.86
C ASN A 51 16.82 7.64 -0.61
N LYS A 52 16.06 8.30 -1.49
CA LYS A 52 16.36 8.37 -2.93
C LYS A 52 17.63 9.20 -3.23
N ASP A 53 18.06 10.03 -2.29
CA ASP A 53 19.22 10.91 -2.41
C ASP A 53 20.51 10.31 -1.83
N ILE A 54 20.49 9.03 -1.51
CA ILE A 54 21.67 8.34 -0.99
C ILE A 54 22.73 8.17 -2.10
N ASP A 55 23.99 8.39 -1.73
CA ASP A 55 25.11 8.10 -2.62
C ASP A 55 25.26 6.58 -2.80
N GLN A 56 25.86 6.19 -3.94
CA GLN A 56 26.01 4.79 -4.29
C GLN A 56 26.72 3.94 -3.23
N ASN A 57 27.70 4.47 -2.50
CA ASN A 57 28.45 3.68 -1.52
C ASN A 57 27.57 3.39 -0.30
N LYS A 58 26.82 4.37 0.18
CA LYS A 58 25.86 4.17 1.26
C LYS A 58 24.63 3.36 0.84
N ALA A 59 24.28 3.37 -0.45
CA ALA A 59 23.24 2.48 -0.98
C ALA A 59 23.61 0.99 -0.87
N MET A 60 24.90 0.66 -0.71
CA MET A 60 25.34 -0.73 -0.48
C MET A 60 25.01 -1.21 0.94
N ASP A 61 24.68 -0.30 1.86
CA ASP A 61 24.33 -0.66 3.23
C ASP A 61 22.97 -1.32 3.30
N LYS A 62 22.88 -2.37 4.12
CA LYS A 62 21.65 -3.14 4.28
C LYS A 62 20.46 -2.31 4.83
N GLY A 63 20.74 -1.21 5.53
CA GLY A 63 19.73 -0.28 6.03
C GLY A 63 19.19 0.71 4.99
N ALA A 64 19.76 0.76 3.78
CA ALA A 64 19.37 1.73 2.75
C ALA A 64 18.05 1.40 2.04
N TYR A 65 17.48 0.20 2.28
CA TYR A 65 16.31 -0.31 1.58
C TYR A 65 15.14 -0.48 2.53
N ASN A 66 13.97 -0.01 2.11
CA ASN A 66 12.72 -0.34 2.76
C ASN A 66 12.19 -1.63 2.13
N MET A 67 12.25 -2.70 2.92
CA MET A 67 11.66 -3.99 2.60
C MET A 67 10.33 -4.05 3.36
N PRO A 68 9.18 -3.74 2.71
CA PRO A 68 7.89 -3.74 3.39
C PRO A 68 7.65 -5.09 4.06
N GLY A 69 6.95 -5.10 5.18
CA GLY A 69 6.67 -6.32 5.94
C GLY A 69 6.11 -7.42 5.02
N LEU A 70 6.74 -8.60 5.08
CA LEU A 70 6.22 -9.77 4.38
C LEU A 70 4.96 -10.27 5.11
N GLU A 71 3.97 -10.76 4.35
CA GLU A 71 2.80 -11.43 4.94
C GLU A 71 3.26 -12.50 5.95
N THR A 72 2.44 -12.73 6.99
CA THR A 72 2.76 -13.71 8.04
C THR A 72 3.17 -15.03 7.42
N GLY A 73 4.44 -15.43 7.62
CA GLY A 73 5.00 -16.67 7.13
C GLY A 73 5.87 -16.63 5.88
N TYR A 74 6.24 -15.45 5.42
CA TYR A 74 7.34 -15.30 4.49
C TYR A 74 8.51 -14.60 5.17
N GLU A 75 9.73 -14.95 4.78
CA GLU A 75 10.96 -14.40 5.36
C GLU A 75 11.96 -14.10 4.23
N ILE A 76 12.60 -12.93 4.26
CA ILE A 76 13.78 -12.67 3.41
C ILE A 76 14.96 -13.35 4.07
N ILE A 77 15.46 -14.40 3.44
CA ILE A 77 16.50 -15.26 4.03
C ILE A 77 17.90 -15.02 3.46
N ASP A 78 17.99 -14.31 2.34
CA ASP A 78 19.25 -14.06 1.65
C ASP A 78 19.09 -12.79 0.82
N TRP A 79 20.05 -11.86 0.94
CA TRP A 79 20.08 -10.69 0.09
C TRP A 79 21.45 -10.04 -0.03
N ASN A 80 21.70 -9.51 -1.22
CA ASN A 80 22.95 -8.90 -1.66
C ASN A 80 22.67 -7.58 -2.42
N VAL A 81 23.64 -6.68 -2.39
CA VAL A 81 23.65 -5.43 -3.16
C VAL A 81 24.94 -5.36 -3.97
N GLU A 82 24.82 -5.01 -5.25
CA GLU A 82 25.92 -4.94 -6.20
C GLU A 82 25.93 -3.58 -6.89
N LYS A 83 27.13 -3.04 -7.12
CA LYS A 83 27.33 -1.88 -7.97
C LYS A 83 27.27 -2.29 -9.44
N VAL A 84 26.44 -1.61 -10.23
CA VAL A 84 26.20 -1.93 -11.66
C VAL A 84 26.54 -0.77 -12.62
N GLY A 85 26.90 0.40 -12.10
CA GLY A 85 27.24 1.60 -12.87
C GLY A 85 27.73 2.73 -11.96
N GLU A 86 27.82 3.97 -12.43
CA GLU A 86 28.16 5.11 -11.54
C GLU A 86 26.99 5.55 -10.65
N GLU A 87 25.77 5.31 -11.10
CA GLU A 87 24.53 5.81 -10.48
C GLU A 87 23.47 4.70 -10.35
N LYS A 88 23.91 3.44 -10.33
CA LYS A 88 23.02 2.29 -10.24
C LYS A 88 23.52 1.24 -9.27
N VAL A 89 22.60 0.69 -8.50
CA VAL A 89 22.81 -0.48 -7.65
C VAL A 89 21.79 -1.57 -7.99
N LYS A 90 22.21 -2.82 -7.86
CA LYS A 90 21.41 -4.01 -8.11
C LYS A 90 21.23 -4.73 -6.78
N VAL A 91 19.99 -4.90 -6.36
CA VAL A 91 19.65 -5.68 -5.17
C VAL A 91 19.13 -7.03 -5.62
N THR A 92 19.68 -8.09 -5.06
CA THR A 92 19.21 -9.46 -5.26
C THR A 92 18.80 -10.04 -3.93
N PHE A 93 17.63 -10.68 -3.84
CA PHE A 93 17.18 -11.32 -2.61
C PHE A 93 16.38 -12.60 -2.87
N LYS A 94 16.15 -13.40 -1.82
CA LYS A 94 15.31 -14.60 -1.83
C LYS A 94 14.30 -14.56 -0.69
N ILE A 95 13.12 -15.13 -0.96
CA ILE A 95 12.05 -15.26 0.02
C ILE A 95 11.84 -16.74 0.34
N LYS A 96 11.70 -17.05 1.62
CA LYS A 96 11.29 -18.34 2.14
C LYS A 96 9.84 -18.27 2.60
N ASN A 97 9.04 -19.31 2.39
CA ASN A 97 7.66 -19.39 2.88
C ASN A 97 7.54 -20.27 4.15
N LYS A 98 6.32 -20.41 4.68
CA LYS A 98 6.02 -21.21 5.90
C LYS A 98 6.41 -22.68 5.77
N SER A 99 6.33 -23.24 4.57
CA SER A 99 6.70 -24.65 4.31
C SER A 99 8.20 -24.85 4.15
N GLY A 100 8.99 -23.78 4.20
CA GLY A 100 10.44 -23.81 4.11
C GLY A 100 10.99 -23.76 2.68
N LYS A 101 10.12 -23.66 1.65
CA LYS A 101 10.53 -23.48 0.26
C LYS A 101 11.10 -22.09 0.04
N THR A 102 12.07 -22.00 -0.86
CA THR A 102 12.78 -20.77 -1.19
C THR A 102 12.49 -20.37 -2.64
N SER A 103 12.27 -19.08 -2.88
CA SER A 103 12.09 -18.54 -4.21
C SER A 103 13.38 -18.62 -5.03
N LYS A 104 13.27 -18.51 -6.36
CA LYS A 104 14.42 -18.12 -7.18
C LYS A 104 14.93 -16.74 -6.71
N PRO A 105 16.23 -16.44 -6.89
CA PRO A 105 16.74 -15.10 -6.64
C PRO A 105 15.98 -14.07 -7.47
N ILE A 106 15.55 -12.99 -6.84
CA ILE A 106 14.88 -11.87 -7.51
C ILE A 106 15.81 -10.68 -7.48
N THR A 107 15.98 -10.04 -8.63
CA THR A 107 16.94 -8.97 -8.84
C THR A 107 16.22 -7.70 -9.30
N LYS A 108 16.53 -6.56 -8.67
CA LYS A 108 16.00 -5.24 -9.03
C LYS A 108 17.11 -4.18 -9.05
N GLU A 109 17.06 -3.30 -10.04
CA GLU A 109 18.00 -2.19 -10.18
C GLU A 109 17.37 -0.87 -9.70
N PHE A 110 18.17 -0.05 -9.03
CA PHE A 110 17.78 1.25 -8.50
C PHE A 110 18.78 2.31 -8.92
N SER A 111 18.28 3.49 -9.27
CA SER A 111 19.10 4.68 -9.51
C SER A 111 19.49 5.34 -8.18
N VAL A 112 20.73 5.78 -8.08
CA VAL A 112 21.34 6.43 -6.90
C VAL A 112 22.23 7.58 -7.35
N LYS A 113 22.58 8.51 -6.47
CA LYS A 113 23.48 9.61 -6.82
C LYS A 113 24.91 9.10 -7.05
N LYS A 114 25.63 9.72 -7.98
CA LYS A 114 27.07 9.48 -8.17
C LYS A 114 27.80 9.64 -6.85
N SER A 115 28.56 8.61 -6.46
CA SER A 115 29.40 8.69 -5.28
C SER A 115 30.44 9.79 -5.48
N SER A 116 30.42 10.85 -4.66
CA SER A 116 31.54 11.78 -4.56
C SER A 116 32.66 11.07 -3.81
N THR A 117 33.43 10.23 -4.49
CA THR A 117 34.76 9.89 -3.99
C THR A 117 35.61 11.14 -4.15
N ASN A 118 35.67 11.97 -3.10
CA ASN A 118 36.83 12.85 -2.94
C ASN A 118 38.02 11.92 -2.68
N PRO A 119 39.02 11.85 -3.58
CA PRO A 119 40.27 11.20 -3.25
C PRO A 119 41.10 12.22 -2.48
N GLY A 120 41.20 12.05 -1.16
CA GLY A 120 42.20 12.72 -0.32
C GLY A 120 41.85 14.14 0.13
N GLY A 121 42.26 14.47 1.36
CA GLY A 121 42.17 15.84 1.87
C GLY A 121 42.30 16.00 3.38
N GLU A 122 43.17 15.25 4.06
CA GLU A 122 43.85 15.84 5.22
C GLU A 122 45.01 16.66 4.67
N GLY A 123 45.00 17.98 4.91
CA GLY A 123 46.14 18.84 4.61
C GLY A 123 45.76 20.24 4.15
N GLY A 124 45.80 21.18 5.09
CA GLY A 124 46.53 22.42 4.88
C GLY A 124 45.83 23.59 4.17
N GLN A 125 45.66 24.65 4.96
CA GLN A 125 46.23 25.99 4.70
C GLN A 125 45.32 27.09 4.12
N GLN A 126 45.53 28.26 4.72
CA GLN A 126 44.82 29.53 4.64
C GLN A 126 44.96 30.28 3.30
N GLY A 127 44.05 31.24 3.11
CA GLY A 127 44.15 32.42 2.22
C GLY A 127 42.76 32.72 1.64
N GLY A 128 42.06 33.84 1.90
CA GLY A 128 42.49 35.20 2.15
C GLY A 128 42.56 35.95 0.81
N GLY A 129 41.60 36.83 0.52
CA GLY A 129 41.72 37.75 -0.63
C GLY A 129 40.38 38.10 -1.30
N GLN A 130 40.20 39.39 -1.54
CA GLN A 130 38.99 40.11 -1.92
C GLN A 130 39.05 40.50 -3.42
N GLU A 131 37.94 41.05 -3.93
CA GLU A 131 37.80 41.92 -5.13
C GLU A 131 37.38 41.31 -6.49
N GLN A 132 36.17 41.69 -6.89
CA GLN A 132 35.70 41.96 -8.27
C GLN A 132 36.27 43.33 -8.73
N PRO A 133 36.40 43.69 -10.04
CA PRO A 133 35.22 43.85 -10.92
C PRO A 133 35.40 43.71 -12.45
N GLY A 134 34.27 43.48 -13.14
CA GLY A 134 33.91 44.15 -14.41
C GLY A 134 34.28 43.50 -15.75
N GLY A 135 33.29 43.42 -16.68
CA GLY A 135 33.58 43.53 -18.13
C GLY A 135 32.89 42.59 -19.14
N SER A 136 31.58 42.75 -19.33
CA SER A 136 30.79 42.70 -20.58
C SER A 136 30.90 41.60 -21.67
N GLN A 137 29.68 41.17 -22.06
CA GLN A 137 29.16 40.83 -23.40
C GLN A 137 29.44 39.46 -24.06
N GLY A 138 28.34 38.71 -24.23
CA GLY A 138 27.97 38.14 -25.53
C GLY A 138 27.56 36.66 -25.51
N GLY A 139 26.29 36.38 -25.80
CA GLY A 139 25.80 35.05 -26.18
C GLY A 139 24.62 34.61 -25.34
N GLY A 140 23.42 34.92 -25.82
CA GLY A 140 22.17 34.51 -25.18
C GLY A 140 21.92 33.01 -25.32
N GLU A 141 21.35 32.43 -24.27
CA GLU A 141 20.42 31.30 -24.30
C GLU A 141 19.86 31.10 -22.88
N GLN A 142 18.65 31.60 -22.64
CA GLN A 142 17.75 31.10 -21.61
C GLN A 142 16.32 31.40 -22.10
N PRO A 143 15.33 30.50 -21.97
CA PRO A 143 15.22 29.49 -20.93
C PRO A 143 14.96 28.08 -21.44
N GLY A 144 15.86 27.16 -21.11
CA GLY A 144 15.48 25.78 -20.85
C GLY A 144 14.67 25.74 -19.56
N GLY A 145 13.43 26.24 -19.63
CA GLY A 145 12.38 25.94 -18.66
C GLY A 145 12.12 24.44 -18.74
N GLY A 146 12.99 23.65 -18.12
CA GLY A 146 12.61 22.37 -17.60
C GLY A 146 11.48 22.67 -16.66
N GLN A 147 10.26 22.53 -17.17
CA GLN A 147 9.07 22.44 -16.37
C GLN A 147 9.38 21.30 -15.39
N VAL A 148 9.81 21.67 -14.18
CA VAL A 148 9.72 20.78 -13.04
C VAL A 148 8.22 20.56 -12.97
N THR A 149 7.76 19.49 -13.60
CA THR A 149 6.44 18.96 -13.34
C THR A 149 6.43 18.84 -11.83
N PRO A 150 5.54 19.55 -11.10
CA PRO A 150 5.42 19.32 -9.68
C PRO A 150 5.33 17.81 -9.54
N GLU A 151 6.24 17.18 -8.79
CA GLU A 151 6.07 15.77 -8.46
C GLU A 151 4.65 15.69 -7.91
N GLU A 152 3.73 15.10 -8.69
CA GLU A 152 2.36 14.85 -8.22
C GLU A 152 2.56 14.17 -6.88
N LYS A 153 2.09 14.80 -5.79
CA LYS A 153 2.22 14.24 -4.44
C LYS A 153 1.63 12.85 -4.49
N LYS A 154 2.50 11.84 -4.60
CA LYS A 154 2.06 10.49 -4.91
C LYS A 154 1.29 9.98 -3.70
N ILE A 155 -0.03 9.92 -3.83
CA ILE A 155 -0.89 9.28 -2.85
C ILE A 155 -0.89 7.79 -3.17
N GLU A 156 -0.48 6.99 -2.21
CA GLU A 156 -0.47 5.54 -2.34
C GLU A 156 -1.13 4.89 -1.12
N ILE A 157 -1.74 3.74 -1.34
CA ILE A 157 -2.22 2.90 -0.23
C ILE A 157 -1.16 1.84 0.01
N ILE A 158 -0.71 1.74 1.26
CA ILE A 158 0.29 0.76 1.69
C ILE A 158 -0.28 -0.17 2.75
N ASP A 159 0.27 -1.37 2.81
CA ASP A 159 0.09 -2.32 3.90
C ASP A 159 1.14 -2.03 4.98
N GLU A 160 0.70 -1.72 6.20
CA GLU A 160 1.55 -1.49 7.37
C GLU A 160 1.77 -2.78 8.18
N GLY A 161 1.22 -3.91 7.72
CA GLY A 161 1.37 -5.23 8.30
C GLY A 161 0.24 -5.62 9.24
N GLU A 162 0.32 -6.85 9.73
CA GLU A 162 -0.64 -7.42 10.68
C GLU A 162 -0.49 -6.82 12.07
N GLN A 163 -1.62 -6.44 12.67
CA GLN A 163 -1.66 -6.03 14.06
C GLN A 163 -2.94 -6.55 14.72
N THR A 164 -2.81 -7.09 15.92
CA THR A 164 -3.96 -7.54 16.71
C THR A 164 -4.71 -6.38 17.34
N VAL A 165 -6.03 -6.47 17.34
CA VAL A 165 -6.92 -5.58 18.10
C VAL A 165 -8.03 -6.43 18.71
N SER A 166 -8.40 -6.13 19.95
CA SER A 166 -9.52 -6.79 20.61
C SER A 166 -10.82 -6.32 19.97
N LEU A 167 -11.59 -7.28 19.44
CA LEU A 167 -12.92 -7.03 18.89
C LEU A 167 -13.97 -7.50 19.90
N GLN A 168 -15.13 -6.85 19.89
CA GLN A 168 -16.27 -7.17 20.73
C GLN A 168 -17.39 -7.83 19.90
N GLY A 169 -18.32 -8.51 20.57
CA GLY A 169 -19.44 -9.18 19.93
C GLY A 169 -19.02 -10.34 19.01
N ASN A 170 -19.73 -10.51 17.90
CA ASN A 170 -19.49 -11.57 16.92
C ASN A 170 -18.50 -11.17 15.81
N TRP A 171 -17.75 -10.09 16.00
CA TRP A 171 -16.77 -9.60 15.04
C TRP A 171 -15.48 -10.41 15.09
N LYS A 172 -14.85 -10.58 13.93
CA LYS A 172 -13.57 -11.29 13.82
C LYS A 172 -12.57 -10.57 12.93
N LEU A 173 -11.29 -10.79 13.24
CA LEU A 173 -10.20 -10.41 12.37
C LEU A 173 -10.04 -11.45 11.26
N ASP A 174 -9.99 -10.99 10.02
CA ASP A 174 -9.85 -11.84 8.84
C ASP A 174 -8.75 -11.31 7.91
N THR A 175 -8.27 -12.19 7.03
CA THR A 175 -7.34 -11.80 5.97
C THR A 175 -8.16 -11.44 4.74
N PHE A 176 -8.01 -10.20 4.26
CA PHE A 176 -8.73 -9.69 3.10
C PHE A 176 -7.81 -9.75 1.89
N THR A 177 -8.23 -10.47 0.84
CA THR A 177 -7.51 -10.48 -0.43
C THR A 177 -8.00 -9.32 -1.29
N PHE A 178 -7.20 -8.27 -1.39
CA PHE A 178 -7.48 -7.10 -2.22
C PHE A 178 -6.18 -6.59 -2.83
N ASP A 179 -6.20 -6.28 -4.13
CA ASP A 179 -5.09 -5.58 -4.77
C ASP A 179 -5.17 -4.09 -4.43
N LEU A 180 -4.27 -3.62 -3.57
CA LEU A 180 -4.19 -2.23 -3.13
C LEU A 180 -4.07 -1.24 -4.30
N LYS A 181 -3.57 -1.68 -5.47
CA LYS A 181 -3.47 -0.85 -6.68
C LYS A 181 -4.84 -0.46 -7.25
N ASN A 182 -5.88 -1.22 -6.94
CA ASN A 182 -7.23 -0.92 -7.38
C ASN A 182 -7.90 0.14 -6.51
N GLY A 183 -7.41 0.35 -5.28
CA GLY A 183 -7.91 1.40 -4.40
C GLY A 183 -7.48 2.76 -4.94
N LYS A 184 -8.44 3.67 -5.16
CA LYS A 184 -8.15 5.03 -5.60
C LYS A 184 -8.45 6.00 -4.48
N VAL A 185 -7.46 6.80 -4.12
CA VAL A 185 -7.63 7.97 -3.26
C VAL A 185 -7.41 9.21 -4.11
N GLU A 186 -8.40 10.08 -4.13
CA GLU A 186 -8.35 11.34 -4.87
C GLU A 186 -8.22 12.50 -3.88
N ASN A 187 -7.19 13.33 -4.08
CA ASN A 187 -7.03 14.55 -3.30
C ASN A 187 -7.99 15.62 -3.81
N ILE A 188 -8.85 16.13 -2.94
CA ILE A 188 -9.79 17.20 -3.27
C ILE A 188 -9.24 18.56 -2.81
N LYS A 189 -8.42 18.58 -1.74
CA LYS A 189 -7.83 19.80 -1.16
C LYS A 189 -6.31 19.72 -1.12
N GLU A 190 -5.62 20.64 -1.80
CA GLU A 190 -4.15 20.64 -1.87
C GLU A 190 -3.48 20.80 -0.50
N ASN A 191 -3.96 21.75 0.32
CA ASN A 191 -3.46 22.05 1.67
C ASN A 191 -4.29 21.36 2.76
N TRP A 192 -4.69 20.10 2.53
CA TRP A 192 -5.53 19.35 3.46
C TRP A 192 -4.91 19.17 4.87
N GLN A 193 -3.58 19.29 4.98
CA GLN A 193 -2.85 19.14 6.22
C GLN A 193 -3.27 20.16 7.28
N ASP A 194 -3.64 21.37 6.85
CA ASP A 194 -4.11 22.43 7.73
C ASP A 194 -5.46 22.10 8.36
N GLU A 195 -6.19 21.17 7.76
CA GLU A 195 -7.50 20.72 8.20
C GLU A 195 -7.44 19.50 9.13
N ILE A 196 -6.24 18.98 9.44
CA ILE A 196 -6.10 17.91 10.44
C ILE A 196 -6.47 18.48 11.83
N ASP A 197 -7.24 17.71 12.62
CA ASP A 197 -7.43 18.04 14.04
C ASP A 197 -6.06 17.99 14.74
N SER A 198 -5.53 19.16 15.10
CA SER A 198 -4.17 19.27 15.63
C SER A 198 -4.00 18.66 17.01
N LYS A 199 -5.09 18.55 17.79
CA LYS A 199 -5.10 18.02 19.16
C LYS A 199 -5.18 16.49 19.16
N ARG A 200 -6.05 15.93 18.32
CA ARG A 200 -6.29 14.48 18.22
C ARG A 200 -5.42 13.80 17.19
N LYS A 201 -4.85 14.58 16.25
CA LYS A 201 -4.14 14.10 15.06
C LYS A 201 -5.03 13.16 14.25
N THR A 202 -6.23 13.63 13.92
CA THR A 202 -7.24 12.82 13.21
C THR A 202 -7.93 13.58 12.10
N VAL A 203 -8.39 12.84 11.11
CA VAL A 203 -9.39 13.23 10.10
C VAL A 203 -10.63 12.34 10.26
N PHE A 204 -11.76 12.71 9.65
CA PHE A 204 -13.01 11.95 9.77
C PHE A 204 -13.39 11.26 8.47
N TYR A 205 -13.57 9.94 8.48
CA TYR A 205 -14.12 9.19 7.36
C TYR A 205 -15.63 9.04 7.47
N SER A 206 -16.35 9.50 6.45
CA SER A 206 -17.80 9.35 6.30
C SER A 206 -18.12 8.12 5.45
N TYR A 207 -18.64 7.06 6.08
CA TYR A 207 -19.06 5.83 5.39
C TYR A 207 -20.12 6.09 4.31
N LYS A 208 -21.05 7.01 4.58
CA LYS A 208 -22.17 7.30 3.67
C LYS A 208 -21.68 7.96 2.37
N GLU A 209 -20.65 8.80 2.47
CA GLU A 209 -20.14 9.59 1.35
C GLU A 209 -18.87 9.02 0.73
N LYS A 210 -18.22 8.07 1.41
CA LYS A 210 -16.88 7.55 1.05
C LYS A 210 -15.82 8.64 0.98
N LYS A 211 -15.94 9.64 1.87
CA LYS A 211 -15.09 10.84 1.91
C LYS A 211 -14.35 10.97 3.24
N ILE A 212 -13.15 11.54 3.17
CA ILE A 212 -12.40 12.01 4.33
C ILE A 212 -12.65 13.52 4.48
N HIS A 213 -13.06 13.92 5.67
CA HIS A 213 -13.32 15.29 6.08
C HIS A 213 -12.27 15.76 7.08
N GLY A 214 -11.99 17.06 7.05
CA GLY A 214 -11.14 17.75 8.01
C GLY A 214 -11.82 18.00 9.36
N LYS A 215 -11.14 18.78 10.19
CA LYS A 215 -11.61 19.27 11.48
C LYS A 215 -12.87 20.13 11.29
N THR A 216 -13.69 20.19 12.33
CA THR A 216 -14.88 21.03 12.38
C THR A 216 -14.88 21.93 13.59
N ASN A 217 -15.69 22.99 13.54
CA ASN A 217 -15.87 23.85 14.70
C ASN A 217 -16.67 23.14 15.80
N LYS A 218 -16.48 23.59 17.04
CA LYS A 218 -17.19 23.03 18.20
C LYS A 218 -18.71 23.12 17.97
N GLY A 219 -19.39 21.98 18.12
CA GLY A 219 -20.84 21.87 17.96
C GLY A 219 -21.30 21.45 16.56
N GLN A 220 -20.41 21.43 15.56
CA GLN A 220 -20.71 20.88 14.24
C GLN A 220 -20.51 19.37 14.19
N LYS A 221 -21.18 18.70 13.25
CA LYS A 221 -20.98 17.26 13.05
C LYS A 221 -19.65 17.03 12.33
N PRO A 222 -18.97 15.90 12.55
CA PRO A 222 -17.67 15.64 11.91
C PRO A 222 -17.70 15.60 10.37
N TRP A 223 -18.82 15.21 9.76
CA TRP A 223 -18.99 15.22 8.29
C TRP A 223 -19.34 16.59 7.72
N ASP A 224 -19.56 17.61 8.56
CA ASP A 224 -19.71 19.00 8.09
C ASP A 224 -18.35 19.65 7.81
N GLY A 225 -17.24 18.94 8.08
CA GLY A 225 -15.89 19.40 7.81
C GLY A 225 -15.56 19.40 6.33
N GLU A 226 -14.58 20.21 5.98
CA GLU A 226 -14.07 20.34 4.61
C GLU A 226 -13.72 18.96 4.04
N VAL A 227 -14.18 18.67 2.82
CA VAL A 227 -13.84 17.43 2.13
C VAL A 227 -12.39 17.49 1.68
N LEU A 228 -11.57 16.58 2.18
CA LEU A 228 -10.14 16.53 1.89
C LEU A 228 -9.84 15.54 0.76
N MET A 229 -10.45 14.35 0.84
CA MET A 229 -10.15 13.25 -0.06
C MET A 229 -11.40 12.41 -0.32
N THR A 230 -11.45 11.77 -1.49
CA THR A 230 -12.44 10.74 -1.79
C THR A 230 -11.74 9.39 -1.90
N ILE A 231 -12.36 8.36 -1.33
CA ILE A 231 -11.89 6.98 -1.42
C ILE A 231 -12.85 6.22 -2.33
N SER A 232 -12.32 5.57 -3.36
CA SER A 232 -13.11 4.85 -4.34
C SER A 232 -12.43 3.55 -4.76
N ASN A 233 -13.20 2.68 -5.42
CA ASN A 233 -12.74 1.37 -5.92
C ASN A 233 -12.21 0.42 -4.84
N PHE A 234 -12.65 0.59 -3.59
CA PHE A 234 -12.48 -0.41 -2.56
C PHE A 234 -13.68 -1.35 -2.51
N PRO A 235 -13.47 -2.68 -2.49
CA PRO A 235 -14.55 -3.66 -2.32
C PRO A 235 -15.08 -3.72 -0.88
N PHE A 236 -14.41 -3.03 0.05
CA PHE A 236 -14.76 -2.95 1.46
C PHE A 236 -14.72 -1.50 1.94
N ASP A 237 -15.36 -1.24 3.07
CA ASP A 237 -15.26 0.04 3.73
C ASP A 237 -13.99 0.16 4.57
N ILE A 238 -13.73 1.36 5.08
CA ILE A 238 -12.60 1.59 5.98
C ILE A 238 -13.06 1.99 7.38
N CYS A 239 -12.31 1.56 8.39
CA CYS A 239 -12.53 1.89 9.79
C CYS A 239 -11.20 2.26 10.48
N ALA A 240 -11.26 2.72 11.74
CA ALA A 240 -10.07 3.11 12.49
C ALA A 240 -9.17 1.90 12.75
N HIS A 241 -7.85 2.11 12.67
CA HIS A 241 -6.88 1.02 12.84
C HIS A 241 -6.77 0.49 14.29
N ASP A 242 -7.00 1.34 15.28
CA ASP A 242 -6.84 1.06 16.71
C ASP A 242 -8.16 0.72 17.41
N LYS A 243 -9.24 1.39 17.02
CA LYS A 243 -10.59 1.18 17.55
C LYS A 243 -11.60 1.01 16.41
N PRO A 244 -11.53 -0.11 15.66
CA PRO A 244 -12.35 -0.32 14.46
C PRO A 244 -13.85 -0.43 14.76
N LEU A 245 -14.21 -0.80 16.00
CA LEU A 245 -15.58 -0.94 16.47
C LEU A 245 -15.87 0.10 17.54
N GLN A 246 -16.60 1.15 17.18
CA GLN A 246 -17.08 2.15 18.14
C GLN A 246 -18.59 2.02 18.30
N GLU A 247 -19.04 1.56 19.47
CA GLU A 247 -20.47 1.45 19.76
C GLU A 247 -21.13 2.83 19.87
N LYS A 248 -22.35 2.92 19.35
CA LYS A 248 -23.24 4.05 19.54
C LYS A 248 -23.84 3.96 20.95
N PRO A 249 -23.73 5.01 21.77
CA PRO A 249 -24.22 5.00 23.16
C PRO A 249 -25.72 4.68 23.30
N LYS A 250 -26.52 4.90 22.25
CA LYS A 250 -27.99 4.86 22.33
C LYS A 250 -28.62 3.50 22.00
N ASN A 251 -27.94 2.63 21.26
CA ASN A 251 -28.58 1.42 20.71
C ASN A 251 -27.64 0.22 20.54
N GLY A 252 -26.40 0.27 21.05
CA GLY A 252 -25.44 -0.83 20.95
C GLY A 252 -24.97 -1.14 19.52
N ASN A 253 -25.42 -0.38 18.51
CA ASN A 253 -24.97 -0.55 17.14
C ASN A 253 -23.62 0.12 16.94
N TYR A 254 -22.79 -0.41 16.05
CA TYR A 254 -21.49 0.19 15.75
C TYR A 254 -21.62 1.41 14.81
N ASN A 255 -20.75 2.40 15.02
CA ASN A 255 -20.54 3.49 14.07
C ASN A 255 -19.83 2.95 12.83
N THR A 256 -20.36 3.28 11.66
CA THR A 256 -19.75 2.96 10.37
C THR A 256 -18.76 4.04 9.92
N SER A 257 -19.04 5.30 10.26
CA SER A 257 -18.13 6.43 10.08
C SER A 257 -17.20 6.55 11.29
N THR A 258 -15.97 7.02 11.10
CA THR A 258 -14.95 7.00 12.15
C THR A 258 -13.95 8.14 12.02
N PHE A 259 -13.26 8.44 13.12
CA PHE A 259 -12.01 9.20 13.05
C PHE A 259 -10.87 8.26 12.65
N LEU A 260 -10.01 8.71 11.73
CA LEU A 260 -8.79 8.05 11.32
C LEU A 260 -7.60 8.83 11.86
N LYS A 261 -6.63 8.12 12.43
CA LYS A 261 -5.41 8.72 12.96
C LYS A 261 -4.48 9.10 11.81
N VAL A 262 -3.90 10.29 11.91
CA VAL A 262 -2.87 10.80 11.00
C VAL A 262 -1.54 10.79 11.73
N GLU A 263 -0.57 10.06 11.19
CA GLU A 263 0.79 10.00 11.70
C GLU A 263 1.75 10.67 10.71
N THR A 264 2.86 11.20 11.22
CA THR A 264 3.99 11.61 10.40
C THR A 264 5.10 10.59 10.57
N LYS A 265 5.61 10.06 9.45
CA LYS A 265 6.76 9.17 9.44
C LYS A 265 7.53 9.36 8.14
N ASP A 266 8.86 9.43 8.22
CA ASP A 266 9.77 9.44 7.06
C ASP A 266 9.37 10.43 5.95
N ASN A 267 9.09 11.70 6.31
CA ASN A 267 8.61 12.75 5.40
C ASN A 267 7.27 12.47 4.69
N HIS A 268 6.42 11.62 5.27
CA HIS A 268 5.07 11.34 4.78
C HIS A 268 4.04 11.55 5.88
N TYR A 269 2.81 11.85 5.47
CA TYR A 269 1.62 11.65 6.27
C TYR A 269 1.06 10.25 6.02
N LEU A 270 0.64 9.58 7.09
CA LEU A 270 0.01 8.26 7.07
C LEU A 270 -1.37 8.35 7.71
N ILE A 271 -2.43 8.21 6.91
CA ILE A 271 -3.81 8.10 7.44
C ILE A 271 -4.11 6.62 7.59
N LYS A 272 -4.08 6.11 8.83
CA LYS A 272 -4.16 4.68 9.13
C LYS A 272 -5.59 4.18 9.26
N PHE A 273 -5.89 3.05 8.62
CA PHE A 273 -7.20 2.42 8.61
C PHE A 273 -7.13 0.89 8.53
N ARG A 274 -8.27 0.23 8.72
CA ARG A 274 -8.49 -1.20 8.44
C ARG A 274 -9.63 -1.35 7.45
N LEU A 275 -9.60 -2.43 6.66
CA LEU A 275 -10.74 -2.80 5.83
C LEU A 275 -11.86 -3.38 6.70
N TYR A 276 -13.07 -3.06 6.30
CA TYR A 276 -14.27 -3.27 7.10
C TYR A 276 -15.39 -3.84 6.25
N ASP A 277 -15.78 -5.08 6.54
CA ASP A 277 -16.95 -5.72 5.96
C ASP A 277 -18.05 -5.81 7.01
N PHE A 278 -18.92 -4.81 6.97
CA PHE A 278 -20.01 -4.70 7.92
C PHE A 278 -21.02 -5.85 7.80
N LYS A 279 -21.23 -6.36 6.58
CA LYS A 279 -22.23 -7.39 6.31
C LYS A 279 -21.83 -8.73 6.92
N ASN A 280 -20.54 -9.06 6.85
CA ASN A 280 -20.02 -10.34 7.32
C ASN A 280 -19.36 -10.27 8.71
N HIS A 281 -19.42 -9.12 9.38
CA HIS A 281 -18.78 -8.84 10.66
C HIS A 281 -17.26 -9.16 10.68
N LYS A 282 -16.55 -8.70 9.65
CA LYS A 282 -15.11 -8.92 9.49
C LYS A 282 -14.35 -7.60 9.44
N ILE A 283 -13.18 -7.58 10.07
CA ILE A 283 -12.20 -6.50 10.03
C ILE A 283 -10.86 -7.06 9.58
N SER A 284 -10.09 -6.34 8.77
CA SER A 284 -8.77 -6.82 8.35
C SER A 284 -7.82 -6.97 9.52
N LYS A 285 -7.04 -8.07 9.52
CA LYS A 285 -5.87 -8.25 10.41
C LYS A 285 -4.79 -7.21 10.15
N ASN A 286 -4.62 -6.81 8.90
CA ASN A 286 -3.66 -5.81 8.48
C ASN A 286 -4.18 -4.41 8.74
N ILE A 287 -3.27 -3.51 9.09
CA ILE A 287 -3.48 -2.07 9.02
C ILE A 287 -2.98 -1.61 7.67
N TYR A 288 -3.75 -0.72 7.05
CA TYR A 288 -3.37 -0.04 5.83
C TYR A 288 -3.19 1.45 6.12
N ALA A 289 -2.46 2.14 5.26
CA ALA A 289 -2.34 3.59 5.34
C ALA A 289 -2.49 4.23 3.97
N ILE A 290 -3.19 5.38 3.93
CA ILE A 290 -3.04 6.33 2.84
C ILE A 290 -1.76 7.09 3.13
N ARG A 291 -0.73 6.85 2.33
CA ARG A 291 0.57 7.49 2.42
C ARG A 291 0.65 8.65 1.44
N ILE A 292 1.00 9.82 1.95
CA ILE A 292 1.01 11.08 1.21
C ILE A 292 2.32 11.80 1.51
N ALA A 293 3.08 12.16 0.47
CA ALA A 293 4.29 12.94 0.63
C ALA A 293 3.98 14.32 1.26
N LYS A 294 4.88 14.81 2.12
CA LYS A 294 4.76 16.16 2.71
C LYS A 294 4.97 17.25 1.68
#